data_AF-I0H5K9-F1
#
_entry.id   AF-I0H5K9-F1
#
_cell.length_a   1.000
_cell.length_b   1.000
_cell.length_c   1.000
_cell.angle_alpha   90.00
_cell.angle_beta   90.00
_cell.angle_gamma   90.00
#
_symmetry.space_group_name_H-M   'P 1'
#
loop_
_entity.id
_entity.type
_entity.pdbx_description
1 polymer ?
#
loop_
_entity_poly.entity_id
_entity_poly.type
_entity_poly.pdbx_seq_one_letter_code
_entity_poly.pdbx_strand_id
1 'polypeptide(L)'
;MPDQLRAWQEVRERVPWHDLVPHLDTPVRAIRDGFLAHAAIGADRRRQELLLTAYRDVRRAAASGAALTPQLTGRWNATLRGIPAAGFRRGPAFAKNGRDRYGLHTDTPHRYGRSLTEAADPAIPVAARAARSYLDVAFFHPYDDGNARLAGLVLHFVLLRAGVELDEAGPILGLVRRADDPEGAAGLTRLVHGIAIATHRRWLRSTIDTVRYAAPRS
;
A
#
# COMPACT_ATOMS: atom_id res chain seq x y z
N MET A 1 20.95 -18.06 4.90
CA MET A 1 19.95 -16.96 5.00
C MET A 1 18.75 -17.31 4.13
N PRO A 2 17.53 -17.36 4.69
CA PRO A 2 16.32 -17.69 3.94
C PRO A 2 16.00 -16.61 2.89
N ASP A 3 15.50 -17.05 1.74
CA ASP A 3 15.03 -16.17 0.67
C ASP A 3 13.63 -15.66 0.98
N GLN A 4 13.54 -14.37 1.33
CA GLN A 4 12.29 -13.71 1.70
C GLN A 4 11.31 -13.62 0.53
N LEU A 5 11.80 -13.52 -0.71
CA LEU A 5 10.90 -13.51 -1.87
C LEU A 5 10.22 -14.87 -2.03
N ARG A 6 11.01 -15.95 -1.95
CA ARG A 6 10.46 -17.30 -2.04
C ARG A 6 9.47 -17.59 -0.92
N ALA A 7 9.83 -17.27 0.33
CA ALA A 7 8.94 -17.45 1.47
C ALA A 7 7.63 -16.68 1.30
N TRP A 8 7.70 -15.42 0.82
CA TRP A 8 6.53 -14.63 0.53
C TRP A 8 5.66 -15.27 -0.55
N GLN A 9 6.23 -15.75 -1.65
CA GLN A 9 5.46 -16.40 -2.71
C GLN A 9 4.72 -17.63 -2.18
N GLU A 10 5.35 -18.44 -1.33
CA GLU A 10 4.70 -19.59 -0.70
C GLU A 10 3.57 -19.17 0.27
N VAL A 11 3.75 -18.09 1.03
CA VAL A 11 2.68 -17.53 1.90
C VAL A 11 1.54 -16.94 1.07
N ARG A 12 1.87 -16.16 0.04
CA ARG A 12 0.94 -15.45 -0.83
C ARG A 12 -0.11 -16.37 -1.43
N GLU A 13 0.28 -17.56 -1.86
CA GLU A 13 -0.63 -18.55 -2.47
C GLU A 13 -1.48 -19.30 -1.42
N ARG A 14 -1.06 -19.35 -0.15
CA ARG A 14 -1.78 -20.07 0.92
C ARG A 14 -2.82 -19.24 1.65
N VAL A 15 -2.65 -17.92 1.67
CA VAL A 15 -3.58 -17.03 2.39
C VAL A 15 -4.92 -16.97 1.64
N PRO A 16 -6.06 -17.24 2.30
CA PRO A 16 -7.38 -17.25 1.65
C PRO A 16 -7.91 -15.82 1.46
N TRP A 17 -7.29 -15.04 0.58
CA TRP A 17 -7.52 -13.59 0.42
C TRP A 17 -8.98 -13.19 0.20
N HIS A 18 -9.77 -14.07 -0.42
CA HIS A 18 -11.20 -13.89 -0.69
C HIS A 18 -12.05 -13.90 0.60
N ASP A 19 -11.65 -14.66 1.62
CA ASP A 19 -12.49 -14.94 2.79
C ASP A 19 -12.05 -14.21 4.07
N LEU A 20 -10.96 -13.44 4.02
CA LEU A 20 -10.37 -12.84 5.23
C LEU A 20 -11.24 -11.76 5.87
N VAL A 21 -11.93 -10.97 5.05
CA VAL A 21 -12.76 -9.83 5.44
C VAL A 21 -13.87 -9.64 4.41
N PRO A 22 -15.03 -9.08 4.76
CA PRO A 22 -16.06 -8.76 3.78
C PRO A 22 -15.61 -7.61 2.85
N HIS A 23 -16.32 -7.47 1.73
CA HIS A 23 -16.22 -6.26 0.92
C HIS A 23 -16.66 -5.03 1.72
N LEU A 24 -15.99 -3.91 1.48
CA LEU A 24 -16.37 -2.62 2.06
C LEU A 24 -17.48 -2.00 1.21
N ASP A 25 -18.42 -1.32 1.86
CA ASP A 25 -19.35 -0.42 1.20
C ASP A 25 -18.59 0.85 0.77
N THR A 26 -18.36 0.98 -0.53
CA THR A 26 -17.65 2.13 -1.12
C THR A 26 -18.64 3.16 -1.67
N PRO A 27 -18.36 4.47 -1.61
CA PRO A 27 -17.08 5.06 -1.23
C PRO A 27 -16.87 5.18 0.28
N VAL A 28 -15.64 4.91 0.74
CA VAL A 28 -15.22 5.22 2.11
C VAL A 28 -14.51 6.58 2.10
N ARG A 29 -15.16 7.56 2.72
CA ARG A 29 -14.64 8.92 2.89
C ARG A 29 -13.93 9.09 4.23
N ALA A 30 -12.87 9.89 4.20
CA ALA A 30 -12.07 10.22 5.37
C ALA A 30 -12.24 11.70 5.75
N ILE A 31 -12.18 12.01 7.05
CA ILE A 31 -12.19 13.40 7.54
C ILE A 31 -10.89 14.15 7.22
N ARG A 32 -9.81 13.40 6.96
CA ARG A 32 -8.48 13.88 6.58
C ARG A 32 -7.75 12.80 5.81
N ASP A 33 -6.70 13.16 5.08
CA ASP A 33 -5.82 12.18 4.44
C ASP A 33 -4.78 11.65 5.44
N GLY A 34 -4.94 10.39 5.83
CA GLY A 34 -4.07 9.70 6.80
C GLY A 34 -2.65 9.47 6.30
N PHE A 35 -2.44 9.38 4.98
CA PHE A 35 -1.11 9.26 4.40
C PHE A 35 -0.35 10.57 4.49
N LEU A 36 -1.02 11.69 4.15
CA LEU A 36 -0.42 13.02 4.30
C LEU A 36 -0.06 13.32 5.76
N ALA A 37 -0.96 12.96 6.69
CA ALA A 37 -0.69 13.10 8.13
C ALA A 37 0.52 12.27 8.58
N HIS A 38 0.64 11.03 8.08
CA HIS A 38 1.79 10.17 8.38
C HIS A 38 3.10 10.68 7.76
N ALA A 39 3.05 11.16 6.52
CA ALA A 39 4.22 11.68 5.80
C ALA A 39 4.85 12.92 6.46
N ALA A 40 4.10 13.63 7.31
CA ALA A 40 4.61 14.78 8.07
C ALA A 40 5.49 14.39 9.27
N ILE A 41 5.60 13.10 9.61
CA ILE A 41 6.32 12.63 10.79
C ILE A 41 7.77 12.26 10.42
N GLY A 42 8.75 12.93 11.04
CA GLY A 42 10.11 12.42 11.23
C GLY A 42 11.01 12.25 9.99
N ALA A 43 10.61 12.72 8.81
CA ALA A 43 11.45 12.74 7.61
C ALA A 43 12.20 14.07 7.47
N ASP A 44 13.41 14.05 6.90
CA ASP A 44 14.03 15.29 6.43
C ASP A 44 13.16 15.91 5.32
N ARG A 45 13.22 17.24 5.22
CA ARG A 45 12.35 18.03 4.35
C ARG A 45 12.38 17.56 2.89
N ARG A 46 13.56 17.21 2.37
CA ARG A 46 13.71 16.76 0.98
C ARG A 46 13.03 15.42 0.76
N ARG A 47 13.22 14.45 1.66
CA ARG A 47 12.53 13.15 1.56
C ARG A 47 11.03 13.29 1.67
N GLN A 48 10.55 14.18 2.52
CA GLN A 48 9.12 14.50 2.63
C GLN A 48 8.57 15.08 1.32
N GLU A 49 9.24 16.07 0.73
CA GLU A 49 8.83 16.70 -0.54
C GLU A 49 8.75 15.69 -1.70
N LEU A 50 9.73 14.78 -1.79
CA LEU A 50 9.73 13.69 -2.78
C LEU A 50 8.57 12.71 -2.56
N LEU A 51 8.31 12.32 -1.30
CA LEU A 51 7.19 11.45 -0.93
C LEU A 51 5.84 12.07 -1.31
N LEU A 52 5.65 13.34 -0.97
CA LEU A 52 4.42 14.07 -1.29
C LEU A 52 4.24 14.24 -2.81
N THR A 53 5.32 14.46 -3.55
CA THR A 53 5.29 14.53 -5.02
C THR A 53 4.86 13.20 -5.64
N ALA A 54 5.45 12.09 -5.19
CA ALA A 54 5.06 10.76 -5.63
C ALA A 54 3.60 10.45 -5.28
N TYR A 55 3.15 10.83 -4.08
CA TYR A 55 1.78 10.59 -3.63
C TYR A 55 0.73 11.40 -4.43
N ARG A 56 1.05 12.64 -4.84
CA ARG A 56 0.19 13.40 -5.77
C ARG A 56 0.01 12.66 -7.10
N ASP A 57 1.08 12.06 -7.63
CA ASP A 57 0.99 11.24 -8.85
C ASP A 57 0.17 9.96 -8.63
N VAL A 58 0.28 9.32 -7.47
CA VAL A 58 -0.59 8.20 -7.07
C VAL A 58 -2.06 8.60 -7.10
N ARG A 59 -2.43 9.72 -6.47
CA ARG A 59 -3.83 10.19 -6.44
C ARG A 59 -4.34 10.46 -7.86
N ARG A 60 -3.53 11.10 -8.71
CA ARG A 60 -3.88 11.36 -10.12
C ARG A 60 -4.08 10.07 -10.91
N ALA A 61 -3.16 9.10 -10.80
CA ALA A 61 -3.26 7.83 -11.49
C ALA A 61 -4.47 7.01 -11.01
N ALA A 62 -4.77 7.06 -9.70
CA ALA A 62 -5.96 6.41 -9.15
C ALA A 62 -7.25 7.04 -9.71
N ALA A 63 -7.33 8.38 -9.73
CA ALA A 63 -8.47 9.12 -10.24
C ALA A 63 -8.69 8.90 -11.75
N SER A 64 -7.62 8.74 -12.54
CA SER A 64 -7.70 8.47 -13.98
C SER A 64 -8.00 7.00 -14.32
N GLY A 65 -8.21 6.14 -13.32
CA GLY A 65 -8.48 4.72 -13.54
C GLY A 65 -7.30 3.91 -14.04
N ALA A 66 -6.05 4.39 -13.87
CA ALA A 66 -4.86 3.71 -14.38
C ALA A 66 -4.75 2.26 -13.87
N ALA A 67 -4.08 1.42 -14.66
CA ALA A 67 -3.68 0.09 -14.23
C ALA A 67 -2.40 0.17 -13.37
N LEU A 68 -2.28 -0.72 -12.38
CA LEU A 68 -1.04 -0.86 -11.61
C LEU A 68 -0.03 -1.67 -12.43
N THR A 69 1.09 -1.05 -12.81
CA THR A 69 2.09 -1.68 -13.68
C THR A 69 3.51 -1.51 -13.14
N PRO A 70 4.48 -2.35 -13.56
CA PRO A 70 5.87 -2.15 -13.21
C PRO A 70 6.38 -0.74 -13.57
N GLN A 71 5.98 -0.20 -14.72
CA GLN A 71 6.36 1.14 -15.18
C GLN A 71 5.86 2.23 -14.22
N LEU A 72 4.61 2.10 -13.74
CA LEU A 72 4.04 3.05 -12.80
C LEU A 72 4.76 3.00 -11.45
N THR A 73 5.03 1.79 -10.94
CA THR A 73 5.78 1.63 -9.67
C THR A 73 7.23 2.10 -9.80
N GLY A 74 7.86 1.94 -10.96
CA GLY A 74 9.21 2.42 -11.25
C GLY A 74 9.27 3.95 -11.29
N ARG A 75 8.26 4.60 -11.88
CA ARG A 75 8.12 6.06 -11.86
C ARG A 75 8.01 6.58 -10.42
N TRP A 76 7.14 5.98 -9.60
CA TRP A 76 7.01 6.38 -8.20
C TRP A 76 8.29 6.14 -7.39
N ASN A 77 8.99 5.01 -7.61
CA ASN A 77 10.28 4.76 -6.97
C ASN A 77 11.35 5.79 -7.38
N ALA A 78 11.41 6.13 -8.67
CA ALA A 78 12.33 7.16 -9.17
C ALA A 78 12.08 8.51 -8.49
N THR A 79 10.81 8.92 -8.38
CA THR A 79 10.44 10.13 -7.63
C THR A 79 10.83 10.04 -6.15
N LEU A 80 10.52 8.93 -5.47
CA LEU A 80 10.86 8.73 -4.05
C LEU A 80 12.37 8.82 -3.75
N ARG A 81 13.21 8.53 -4.76
CA ARG A 81 14.67 8.54 -4.68
C ARG A 81 15.29 9.81 -5.27
N GLY A 82 14.51 10.64 -5.96
CA GLY A 82 15.01 11.82 -6.67
C GLY A 82 15.99 11.46 -7.80
N ILE A 83 15.75 10.34 -8.50
CA ILE A 83 16.57 9.87 -9.63
C ILE A 83 15.77 9.88 -10.94
N PRO A 84 16.41 9.93 -12.13
CA PRO A 84 15.70 10.01 -13.41
C PRO A 84 14.83 8.79 -13.72
N ALA A 85 15.32 7.59 -13.43
CA ALA A 85 14.61 6.34 -13.67
C ALA A 85 15.03 5.27 -12.66
N ALA A 86 14.06 4.51 -12.17
CA ALA A 86 14.31 3.31 -11.36
C ALA A 86 14.15 2.07 -12.25
N GLY A 87 15.23 1.31 -12.42
CA GLY A 87 15.19 0.00 -13.08
C GLY A 87 14.96 -1.12 -12.07
N PHE A 88 14.34 -2.21 -12.51
CA PHE A 88 14.26 -3.44 -11.70
C PHE A 88 15.69 -3.90 -11.37
N ARG A 89 15.91 -4.32 -10.12
CA ARG A 89 17.23 -4.76 -9.64
C ARG A 89 17.79 -5.89 -10.49
N ARG A 90 19.12 -5.92 -10.65
CA ARG A 90 19.82 -6.90 -11.49
C ARG A 90 20.43 -8.07 -10.72
N GLY A 91 20.37 -8.02 -9.39
CA GLY A 91 20.86 -9.08 -8.51
C GLY A 91 20.00 -9.24 -7.26
N PRO A 92 20.39 -10.15 -6.35
CA PRO A 92 19.76 -10.27 -5.04
C PRO A 92 19.80 -8.93 -4.29
N ALA A 93 18.74 -8.64 -3.55
CA ALA A 93 18.72 -7.50 -2.62
C ALA A 93 18.92 -7.98 -1.19
N PHE A 94 19.39 -7.07 -0.34
CA PHE A 94 19.64 -7.33 1.08
C PHE A 94 19.06 -6.21 1.93
N ALA A 95 18.43 -6.56 3.05
CA ALA A 95 17.92 -5.60 4.01
C ALA A 95 18.30 -5.96 5.44
N LYS A 96 18.02 -5.05 6.38
CA LYS A 96 18.26 -5.21 7.83
C LYS A 96 19.71 -5.62 8.15
N ASN A 97 20.67 -4.92 7.55
CA ASN A 97 22.11 -5.20 7.67
C ASN A 97 22.50 -6.60 7.17
N GLY A 98 21.88 -7.04 6.07
CA GLY A 98 22.18 -8.33 5.45
C GLY A 98 21.50 -9.53 6.12
N ARG A 99 20.54 -9.31 7.02
CA ARG A 99 19.74 -10.40 7.64
C ARG A 99 18.64 -10.93 6.73
N ASP A 100 18.14 -10.08 5.84
CA ASP A 100 17.10 -10.43 4.89
C ASP A 100 17.69 -10.51 3.48
N ARG A 101 17.50 -11.64 2.79
CA ARG A 101 17.83 -11.83 1.37
C ARG A 101 16.57 -11.83 0.54
N TYR A 102 16.59 -11.13 -0.59
CA TYR A 102 15.57 -11.25 -1.61
C TYR A 102 16.21 -11.83 -2.88
N GLY A 103 15.92 -13.09 -3.20
CA GLY A 103 16.45 -13.74 -4.39
C GLY A 103 16.03 -13.03 -5.68
N LEU A 104 16.76 -13.26 -6.77
CA LEU A 104 16.34 -12.82 -8.10
C LEU A 104 16.36 -14.03 -9.02
N HIS A 105 15.18 -14.46 -9.47
CA HIS A 105 15.03 -15.47 -10.52
C HIS A 105 14.73 -14.78 -11.85
N THR A 106 15.04 -15.44 -12.97
CA THR A 106 14.86 -14.88 -14.32
C THR A 106 13.43 -14.40 -14.59
N ASP A 107 12.44 -15.06 -14.00
CA ASP A 107 11.01 -14.74 -14.14
C ASP A 107 10.47 -13.78 -13.06
N THR A 108 11.30 -13.32 -12.13
CA THR A 108 10.89 -12.45 -11.02
C THR A 108 10.23 -11.15 -11.49
N PRO A 109 10.76 -10.42 -12.50
CA PRO A 109 10.08 -9.22 -13.04
C PRO A 109 8.70 -9.52 -13.62
N HIS A 110 8.53 -10.67 -14.29
CA HIS A 110 7.25 -11.10 -14.84
C HIS A 110 6.25 -11.43 -13.73
N ARG A 111 6.68 -12.21 -12.71
CA ARG A 111 5.85 -12.52 -11.54
C ARG A 111 5.42 -11.25 -10.80
N TYR A 112 6.33 -10.27 -10.65
CA TYR A 112 5.99 -8.98 -10.06
C TYR A 112 4.91 -8.26 -10.87
N GLY A 113 5.07 -8.18 -12.20
CA GLY A 113 4.06 -7.59 -13.08
C GLY A 113 2.68 -8.26 -12.94
N ARG A 114 2.65 -9.60 -12.90
CA ARG A 114 1.42 -10.36 -12.70
C ARG A 114 0.77 -10.05 -11.34
N SER A 115 1.55 -10.04 -10.26
CA SER A 115 1.07 -9.67 -8.92
C SER A 115 0.43 -8.27 -8.87
N LEU A 116 0.98 -7.30 -9.62
CA LEU A 116 0.38 -5.97 -9.74
C LEU A 116 -0.95 -5.98 -10.49
N THR A 117 -1.08 -6.78 -11.55
CA THR A 117 -2.34 -6.93 -12.29
C THR A 117 -3.43 -7.57 -11.43
N GLU A 118 -3.07 -8.59 -10.64
CA GLU A 118 -3.98 -9.26 -9.71
C GLU A 118 -4.52 -8.32 -8.61
N ALA A 119 -3.90 -7.15 -8.37
CA ALA A 119 -4.43 -6.14 -7.47
C ALA A 119 -5.75 -5.53 -7.96
N ALA A 120 -6.11 -5.72 -9.23
CA ALA A 120 -7.36 -5.24 -9.82
C ALA A 120 -8.52 -6.25 -9.73
N ASP A 121 -8.28 -7.48 -9.25
CA ASP A 121 -9.30 -8.53 -9.20
C ASP A 121 -10.51 -8.15 -8.32
N PRO A 122 -11.71 -7.92 -8.86
CA PRO A 122 -12.84 -7.46 -8.08
C PRO A 122 -13.40 -8.54 -7.13
N ALA A 123 -13.07 -9.82 -7.32
CA ALA A 123 -13.51 -10.90 -6.45
C ALA A 123 -12.82 -10.89 -5.07
N ILE A 124 -11.69 -10.17 -4.95
CA ILE A 124 -10.96 -10.05 -3.69
C ILE A 124 -11.32 -8.71 -3.01
N PRO A 125 -11.72 -8.73 -1.73
CA PRO A 125 -12.00 -7.52 -0.96
C PRO A 125 -10.86 -6.49 -1.05
N VAL A 126 -11.19 -5.21 -1.22
CA VAL A 126 -10.18 -4.16 -1.47
C VAL A 126 -9.11 -4.08 -0.36
N ALA A 127 -9.48 -4.30 0.90
CA ALA A 127 -8.53 -4.33 2.00
C ALA A 127 -7.50 -5.47 1.85
N ALA A 128 -7.94 -6.64 1.40
CA ALA A 128 -7.07 -7.78 1.10
C ALA A 128 -6.18 -7.49 -0.12
N ARG A 129 -6.72 -6.89 -1.19
CA ARG A 129 -5.91 -6.49 -2.36
C ARG A 129 -4.84 -5.49 -2.01
N ALA A 130 -5.17 -4.48 -1.21
CA ALA A 130 -4.24 -3.43 -0.79
C ALA A 130 -3.14 -4.01 0.12
N ALA A 131 -3.51 -4.86 1.08
CA ALA A 131 -2.56 -5.57 1.95
C ALA A 131 -1.63 -6.48 1.15
N ARG A 132 -2.18 -7.31 0.25
CA ARG A 132 -1.39 -8.21 -0.62
C ARG A 132 -0.43 -7.43 -1.51
N SER A 133 -0.88 -6.34 -2.11
CA SER A 133 -0.06 -5.49 -3.00
C SER A 133 1.08 -4.78 -2.23
N TYR A 134 0.83 -4.36 -0.99
CA TYR A 134 1.88 -3.84 -0.10
C TYR A 134 2.97 -4.89 0.13
N LEU A 135 2.56 -6.12 0.49
CA LEU A 135 3.48 -7.21 0.77
C LEU A 135 4.21 -7.68 -0.48
N ASP A 136 3.53 -7.72 -1.63
CA ASP A 136 4.14 -8.00 -2.94
C ASP A 136 5.29 -7.02 -3.20
N VAL A 137 5.08 -5.70 -3.10
CA VAL A 137 6.18 -4.74 -3.28
C VAL A 137 7.29 -4.91 -2.24
N ALA A 138 6.92 -5.12 -0.97
CA ALA A 138 7.88 -5.25 0.12
C ALA A 138 8.84 -6.44 -0.05
N PHE A 139 8.33 -7.58 -0.55
CA PHE A 139 9.06 -8.83 -0.64
C PHE A 139 9.57 -9.18 -2.05
N PHE A 140 8.94 -8.71 -3.13
CA PHE A 140 9.61 -8.69 -4.44
C PHE A 140 10.85 -7.81 -4.39
N HIS A 141 10.78 -6.74 -3.59
CA HIS A 141 11.87 -5.80 -3.37
C HIS A 141 12.45 -5.33 -4.71
N PRO A 142 11.62 -4.77 -5.61
CA PRO A 142 11.97 -4.63 -7.03
C PRO A 142 13.12 -3.67 -7.31
N TYR A 143 13.44 -2.75 -6.40
CA TYR A 143 14.46 -1.71 -6.57
C TYR A 143 15.54 -1.81 -5.49
N ASP A 144 16.68 -1.15 -5.68
CA ASP A 144 17.78 -1.19 -4.72
C ASP A 144 17.50 -0.37 -3.43
N ASP A 145 16.58 0.59 -3.49
CA ASP A 145 16.11 1.36 -2.34
C ASP A 145 14.66 1.82 -2.54
N GLY A 146 13.99 2.25 -1.47
CA GLY A 146 12.70 2.90 -1.50
C GLY A 146 11.51 1.93 -1.51
N ASN A 147 11.73 0.62 -1.46
CA ASN A 147 10.66 -0.38 -1.55
C ASN A 147 9.62 -0.27 -0.43
N ALA A 148 10.03 0.04 0.81
CA ALA A 148 9.08 0.23 1.91
C ALA A 148 8.14 1.43 1.68
N ARG A 149 8.70 2.57 1.21
CA ARG A 149 7.92 3.76 0.86
C ARG A 149 7.02 3.49 -0.35
N LEU A 150 7.53 2.79 -1.35
CA LEU A 150 6.77 2.38 -2.53
C LEU A 150 5.61 1.44 -2.17
N ALA A 151 5.80 0.48 -1.26
CA ALA A 151 4.75 -0.41 -0.79
C ALA A 151 3.60 0.38 -0.17
N GLY A 152 3.91 1.41 0.62
CA GLY A 152 2.91 2.35 1.17
C GLY A 152 2.14 3.10 0.08
N LEU A 153 2.82 3.59 -0.97
CA LEU A 153 2.17 4.25 -2.11
C LEU A 153 1.25 3.29 -2.89
N VAL A 154 1.70 2.05 -3.13
CA VAL A 154 0.91 1.02 -3.83
C VAL A 154 -0.33 0.62 -3.04
N LEU A 155 -0.21 0.48 -1.71
CA LEU A 155 -1.37 0.25 -0.83
C LEU A 155 -2.42 1.33 -1.02
N HIS A 156 -2.02 2.61 -0.97
CA HIS A 156 -2.94 3.73 -1.12
C HIS A 156 -3.50 3.83 -2.54
N PHE A 157 -2.71 3.54 -3.57
CA PHE A 157 -3.20 3.47 -4.94
C PHE A 157 -4.37 2.48 -5.07
N VAL A 158 -4.24 1.27 -4.53
CA VAL A 158 -5.27 0.23 -4.61
C VAL A 158 -6.55 0.66 -3.88
N LEU A 159 -6.41 1.26 -2.69
CA LEU A 159 -7.54 1.78 -1.93
C LEU A 159 -8.24 2.94 -2.67
N LEU A 160 -7.48 3.92 -3.16
CA LEU A 160 -8.00 5.07 -3.88
C LEU A 160 -8.68 4.68 -5.20
N ARG A 161 -8.13 3.70 -5.94
CA ARG A 161 -8.76 3.15 -7.15
C ARG A 161 -10.14 2.55 -6.89
N ALA A 162 -10.38 2.07 -5.67
CA ALA A 162 -11.65 1.52 -5.22
C ALA A 162 -12.51 2.53 -4.44
N GLY A 163 -12.13 3.81 -4.40
CA GLY A 163 -12.89 4.84 -3.69
C GLY A 163 -12.81 4.74 -2.16
N VAL A 164 -11.72 4.21 -1.62
CA VAL A 164 -11.45 4.12 -0.18
C VAL A 164 -10.34 5.10 0.22
N GLU A 165 -10.67 6.03 1.10
CA GLU A 165 -9.73 6.92 1.77
C GLU A 165 -9.55 6.49 3.23
N LEU A 166 -8.33 6.59 3.76
CA LEU A 166 -8.02 6.33 5.16
C LEU A 166 -7.63 7.63 5.86
N ASP A 167 -8.13 7.86 7.08
CA ASP A 167 -7.74 8.99 7.93
C ASP A 167 -6.56 8.68 8.87
N GLU A 168 -6.10 7.42 8.87
CA GLU A 168 -4.94 6.92 9.59
C GLU A 168 -4.15 5.93 8.74
N ALA A 169 -2.85 6.19 8.52
CA ALA A 169 -1.95 5.26 7.82
C ALA A 169 -0.85 4.68 8.73
N GLY A 170 -0.57 5.34 9.86
CA GLY A 170 0.52 4.98 10.78
C GLY A 170 0.53 3.52 11.23
N PRO A 171 -0.59 2.96 11.75
CA PRO A 171 -0.63 1.57 12.20
C PRO A 171 -0.32 0.55 11.10
N ILE A 172 -0.63 0.88 9.84
CA ILE A 172 -0.35 0.00 8.70
C ILE A 172 1.14 0.07 8.34
N LEU A 173 1.68 1.29 8.22
CA LEU A 173 2.99 1.57 7.66
C LEU A 173 4.15 1.45 8.67
N GLY A 174 3.87 1.51 9.97
CA GLY A 174 4.88 1.48 11.03
C GLY A 174 5.30 0.08 11.50
N LEU A 175 4.57 -0.97 11.12
CA LEU A 175 4.83 -2.33 11.59
C LEU A 175 5.75 -3.11 10.64
N VAL A 176 6.74 -3.80 11.21
CA VAL A 176 7.60 -4.73 10.47
C VAL A 176 6.78 -5.95 10.04
N ARG A 177 6.93 -6.36 8.77
CA ARG A 177 6.29 -7.55 8.21
C ARG A 177 7.31 -8.65 7.96
N ARG A 178 6.85 -9.89 8.03
CA ARG A 178 7.64 -11.11 7.79
C ARG A 178 7.13 -11.83 6.56
N ALA A 179 8.04 -12.37 5.76
CA ALA A 179 7.69 -13.04 4.51
C ALA A 179 7.08 -14.44 4.73
N ASP A 180 7.42 -15.08 5.85
CA ASP A 180 7.05 -16.45 6.20
C ASP A 180 5.81 -16.52 7.13
N ASP A 181 5.12 -15.40 7.30
CA ASP A 181 4.05 -15.23 8.29
C ASP A 181 2.67 -15.06 7.64
N PRO A 182 1.93 -16.16 7.37
CA PRO A 182 0.60 -16.08 6.79
C PRO A 182 -0.42 -15.40 7.72
N GLU A 183 -0.26 -15.54 9.04
CA GLU A 183 -1.15 -14.90 10.02
C GLU A 183 -0.92 -13.39 10.05
N GLY A 184 0.34 -12.94 9.94
CA GLY A 184 0.68 -11.52 9.80
C GLY A 184 0.15 -10.90 8.51
N ALA A 185 0.14 -11.65 7.41
CA ALA A 185 -0.48 -11.22 6.14
C ALA A 185 -2.01 -11.08 6.27
N ALA A 186 -2.66 -12.06 6.90
CA ALA A 186 -4.09 -11.98 7.22
C ALA A 186 -4.40 -10.83 8.21
N GLY A 187 -3.54 -10.64 9.21
CA GLY A 187 -3.63 -9.56 10.19
C GLY A 187 -3.53 -8.18 9.55
N LEU A 188 -2.64 -7.99 8.57
CA LEU A 188 -2.57 -6.75 7.80
C LEU A 188 -3.87 -6.47 7.05
N THR A 189 -4.48 -7.51 6.43
CA THR A 189 -5.78 -7.38 5.75
C THR A 189 -6.87 -6.90 6.71
N ARG A 190 -6.98 -7.53 7.88
CA ARG A 190 -7.95 -7.15 8.91
C ARG A 190 -7.68 -5.75 9.45
N LEU A 191 -6.42 -5.36 9.61
CA LEU A 191 -6.04 -4.01 10.03
C LEU A 191 -6.47 -2.94 9.02
N VAL A 192 -6.17 -3.14 7.73
CA VAL A 192 -6.59 -2.22 6.66
C VAL A 192 -8.11 -2.09 6.63
N HIS A 193 -8.82 -3.21 6.70
CA HIS A 193 -10.28 -3.24 6.73
C HIS A 193 -10.87 -2.51 7.94
N GLY A 194 -10.36 -2.80 9.14
CA GLY A 194 -10.81 -2.19 10.39
C GLY A 194 -10.57 -0.68 10.42
N ILE A 195 -9.42 -0.22 9.90
CA ILE A 195 -9.14 1.22 9.75
C ILE A 195 -10.14 1.84 8.78
N ALA A 196 -10.40 1.24 7.62
CA ALA A 196 -11.37 1.78 6.67
C ALA A 196 -12.79 1.92 7.28
N ILE A 197 -13.25 0.92 8.04
CA ILE A 197 -14.53 1.01 8.77
C ILE A 197 -14.50 2.15 9.79
N ALA A 198 -13.42 2.25 10.57
CA ALA A 198 -13.28 3.30 11.59
C ALA A 198 -13.25 4.70 10.95
N THR A 199 -12.53 4.85 9.84
CA THR A 199 -12.50 6.06 9.01
C THR A 199 -13.91 6.45 8.57
N HIS A 200 -14.66 5.54 7.97
CA HIS A 200 -16.00 5.83 7.47
C HIS A 200 -16.95 6.25 8.60
N ARG A 201 -16.91 5.53 9.73
CA ARG A 201 -17.73 5.85 10.92
C ARG A 201 -17.40 7.24 11.48
N ARG A 202 -16.13 7.63 11.51
CA ARG A 202 -15.71 8.98 11.95
C ARG A 202 -16.21 10.06 10.99
N TRP A 203 -16.13 9.81 9.68
CA TRP A 203 -16.65 10.72 8.67
C TRP A 203 -18.16 10.94 8.83
N LEU A 204 -18.95 9.87 8.94
CA LEU A 204 -20.41 9.95 9.14
C LEU A 204 -20.78 10.77 10.38
N ARG A 205 -20.08 10.57 11.51
CA ARG A 205 -20.31 11.36 12.73
C ARG A 205 -20.02 12.85 12.49
N SER A 206 -18.89 13.17 11.86
CA SER A 206 -18.51 14.57 11.59
C SER A 206 -19.53 15.31 10.70
N THR A 207 -20.13 14.59 9.73
CA THR A 207 -21.16 15.17 8.86
C THR A 207 -22.47 15.43 9.61
N ILE A 208 -22.88 14.52 10.51
CA ILE A 208 -24.09 14.69 11.33
C ILE A 208 -23.94 15.87 12.28
N ASP A 209 -22.78 16.00 12.94
CA ASP A 209 -22.53 17.11 13.85
C ASP A 209 -22.53 18.46 13.10
N THR A 210 -21.92 18.51 11.92
CA THR A 210 -21.92 19.73 11.07
C THR A 210 -23.34 20.16 10.70
N VAL A 211 -24.23 19.21 10.36
CA VAL A 211 -25.65 19.51 10.07
C VAL A 211 -26.41 19.95 11.31
N ARG A 212 -26.16 19.33 12.48
CA ARG A 212 -26.83 19.68 13.74
C ARG A 212 -26.46 21.07 14.26
N TYR A 213 -25.22 21.51 14.04
CA TYR A 213 -24.77 22.85 14.44
C TYR A 213 -25.06 23.95 13.41
N ALA A 214 -25.47 23.59 12.18
CA ALA A 214 -25.85 24.53 11.13
C ALA A 214 -27.35 24.92 11.16
N ALA A 215 -28.17 24.30 12.02
CA ALA A 215 -29.56 24.70 12.20
C ALA A 215 -29.66 25.97 13.06
N PRO A 216 -30.37 27.03 12.62
CA PRO A 216 -30.54 28.23 13.43
C PRO A 216 -31.32 27.87 14.70
N ARG A 217 -30.82 28.30 15.86
CA ARG A 217 -31.58 28.23 17.12
C ARG A 217 -32.74 29.22 16.99
N SER A 218 -33.95 28.69 16.76
CA SER A 218 -35.21 29.40 16.90
C SER A 218 -35.54 29.65 18.36
#